data_AF-A0A1Y5IGQ1-F1
#
_entry.id   AF-A0A1Y5IGQ1-F1
#
_cell.length_a   1.000
_cell.length_b   1.000
_cell.length_c   1.000
_cell.angle_alpha   90.00
_cell.angle_beta   90.00
_cell.angle_gamma   90.00
#
_symmetry.space_group_name_H-M   'P 1'
#
loop_
_entity.id
_entity.type
_entity.pdbx_description
1 polymer ?
#
loop_
_entity_poly.entity_id
_entity_poly.type
_entity_poly.pdbx_seq_one_letter_code
_entity_poly.pdbx_strand_id
1 'polypeptide(L)'
;MGAADGDAKGDVPFGYTRADVMLIGGGVTGAGFAAYYGLQSALGWEATRAGNAVQLTFVFGLTVAWVGSYVLRVFNKDMTYVKQLKDYEEAVMQKRLEEMPAQELEKMMSDLEEK
;
A
#
# COMPACT_ATOMS: atom_id res chain seq x y z
N MET A 1 -0.60 -4.08 42.94
CA MET A 1 0.61 -4.84 42.57
C MET A 1 0.54 -5.05 41.06
N GLY A 2 1.48 -4.49 40.31
CA GLY A 2 1.69 -4.79 38.89
C GLY A 2 0.86 -3.96 37.91
N ALA A 3 1.36 -2.76 37.59
CA ALA A 3 1.12 -2.16 36.28
C ALA A 3 1.68 -3.12 35.23
N ALA A 4 0.84 -3.61 34.33
CA ALA A 4 1.26 -4.38 33.17
C ALA A 4 1.12 -3.46 31.95
N ASP A 5 2.27 -2.96 31.51
CA ASP A 5 2.58 -2.54 30.14
C ASP A 5 1.51 -1.76 29.37
N GLY A 6 1.39 -0.47 29.70
CA GLY A 6 1.07 0.53 28.68
C GLY A 6 2.34 0.86 27.89
N ASP A 7 2.22 0.89 26.57
CA ASP A 7 3.22 1.35 25.60
C ASP A 7 4.34 0.36 25.19
N ALA A 8 3.97 -0.86 24.78
CA ALA A 8 4.66 -1.49 23.65
C ALA A 8 4.20 -0.80 22.35
N LYS A 9 4.58 0.47 22.17
CA LYS A 9 4.31 1.25 20.97
C LYS A 9 5.25 0.73 19.88
N GLY A 10 4.83 -0.36 19.22
CA GLY A 10 5.56 -0.91 18.08
C GLY A 10 5.90 0.22 17.11
N ASP A 11 7.15 0.25 16.63
CA ASP A 11 7.63 1.29 15.73
C ASP A 11 6.66 1.45 14.56
N VAL A 12 6.01 2.61 14.51
CA VAL A 12 5.07 2.95 13.45
C VAL A 12 5.86 3.10 12.15
N PRO A 13 5.46 2.37 11.08
CA PRO A 13 6.20 2.42 9.83
C PRO A 13 6.15 3.82 9.22
N PHE A 14 7.21 4.19 8.48
CA PHE A 14 7.30 5.48 7.80
C PHE A 14 6.09 5.73 6.90
N GLY A 15 5.55 6.94 6.98
CA GLY A 15 4.38 7.37 6.21
C GLY A 15 3.06 7.33 6.99
N TYR A 16 3.07 6.79 8.21
CA TYR A 16 1.89 6.70 9.09
C TYR A 16 1.92 7.71 10.24
N THR A 17 3.03 8.43 10.43
CA THR A 17 3.11 9.49 11.45
C THR A 17 2.83 10.87 10.87
N ARG A 18 2.37 11.80 11.72
CA ARG A 18 2.13 13.20 11.33
C ARG A 18 3.42 13.86 10.82
N ALA A 19 4.56 13.54 11.43
CA ALA A 19 5.85 14.06 11.02
C ALA A 19 6.22 13.59 9.62
N ASP A 20 5.98 12.31 9.30
CA ASP A 20 6.24 11.76 7.96
C ASP A 20 5.38 12.45 6.90
N VAL A 21 4.09 12.70 7.19
CA VAL A 21 3.20 13.41 6.26
C VAL A 21 3.74 14.82 5.97
N MET A 22 4.20 15.53 6.99
CA MET A 22 4.79 16.86 6.82
C MET A 22 6.11 16.80 6.05
N LEU A 23 6.95 15.79 6.31
CA LEU A 23 8.22 15.57 5.62
C LEU A 23 8.00 15.25 4.13
N ILE A 24 7.06 14.37 3.82
CA ILE A 24 6.71 14.02 2.43
C ILE A 24 6.12 15.23 1.72
N GLY A 25 5.14 15.92 2.33
CA GLY A 25 4.51 17.09 1.72
C GLY A 25 5.50 18.23 1.48
N GLY A 26 6.34 18.52 2.47
CA GLY A 26 7.42 19.49 2.35
C GLY A 26 8.47 19.08 1.33
N GLY A 27 8.85 17.80 1.31
CA GLY A 27 9.82 17.23 0.38
C GLY A 27 9.36 17.30 -1.07
N VAL A 28 8.11 16.91 -1.36
CA VAL A 28 7.54 16.99 -2.72
C VAL A 28 7.42 18.45 -3.18
N THR A 29 7.00 19.35 -2.29
CA THR A 29 6.93 20.78 -2.59
C THR A 29 8.32 21.36 -2.89
N GLY A 30 9.29 21.07 -2.02
CA GLY A 30 10.67 21.49 -2.20
C GLY A 30 11.29 20.91 -3.47
N ALA A 31 10.99 19.65 -3.80
CA ALA A 31 11.43 19.01 -5.04
C ALA A 31 10.86 19.71 -6.28
N GLY A 32 9.60 20.18 -6.24
CA GLY A 32 9.00 20.97 -7.32
C GLY A 32 9.75 22.29 -7.55
N PHE A 33 10.06 23.03 -6.49
CA PHE A 33 10.88 24.26 -6.58
C PHE A 33 12.30 23.98 -7.06
N ALA A 34 12.94 22.93 -6.53
CA ALA A 34 14.27 22.51 -6.94
C ALA A 34 14.31 22.12 -8.42
N ALA A 35 13.30 21.41 -8.92
CA ALA A 35 13.16 21.08 -10.32
C ALA A 35 12.98 22.34 -11.18
N TYR A 36 12.13 23.28 -10.76
CA TYR A 36 11.89 24.54 -11.47
C TYR A 36 13.18 25.36 -11.62
N TYR A 37 13.87 25.64 -10.50
CA TYR A 37 15.12 26.40 -10.52
C TYR A 37 16.27 25.61 -11.16
N GLY A 38 16.28 24.29 -11.03
CA GLY A 38 17.21 23.39 -11.71
C GLY A 38 17.09 23.47 -13.23
N LEU A 39 15.86 23.45 -13.76
CA LEU A 39 15.62 23.61 -15.20
C LEU A 39 16.04 25.00 -15.71
N GLN A 40 15.84 26.05 -14.92
CA GLN A 40 16.29 27.39 -15.29
C GLN A 40 17.80 27.53 -15.26
N SER A 41 18.46 27.05 -14.21
CA SER A 41 19.89 27.24 -14.00
C SER A 41 20.76 26.27 -14.82
N ALA A 42 20.36 25.01 -14.96
CA ALA A 42 21.15 24.00 -15.64
C ALA A 42 20.87 23.94 -17.15
N LEU A 43 19.63 24.17 -17.58
CA LEU A 43 19.22 24.08 -18.98
C LEU A 43 18.93 25.45 -19.62
N GLY A 44 19.01 26.55 -18.85
CA GLY A 44 18.75 27.90 -19.36
C GLY A 44 17.29 28.12 -19.77
N TRP A 45 16.35 27.34 -19.22
CA TRP A 45 14.94 27.46 -19.61
C TRP A 45 14.34 28.76 -19.09
N GLU A 46 13.51 29.37 -19.93
CA GLU A 46 12.70 30.53 -19.54
C GLU A 46 11.60 30.12 -18.55
N ALA A 47 11.18 31.08 -17.71
CA ALA A 47 10.35 30.82 -16.54
C ALA A 47 9.03 30.10 -16.89
N THR A 48 8.33 30.56 -17.92
CA THR A 48 7.05 29.94 -18.33
C THR A 48 7.25 28.50 -18.79
N ARG A 49 8.30 28.20 -19.56
CA ARG A 49 8.59 26.84 -20.02
C ARG A 49 8.94 25.91 -18.87
N ALA A 50 9.79 26.35 -17.94
CA ALA A 50 10.15 25.57 -16.76
C ALA A 50 8.94 25.29 -15.86
N GLY A 51 8.09 26.30 -15.65
CA GLY A 51 6.86 26.16 -14.86
C GLY A 51 5.92 25.12 -15.46
N ASN A 52 5.64 25.21 -16.76
CA ASN A 52 4.75 24.27 -17.44
C ASN A 52 5.26 22.83 -17.38
N ALA A 53 6.58 22.62 -17.55
CA ALA A 53 7.17 21.29 -17.49
C ALA A 53 7.12 20.67 -16.09
N VAL A 54 7.40 21.46 -15.05
CA VAL A 54 7.29 21.00 -13.65
C VAL A 54 5.83 20.70 -13.31
N GLN A 55 4.90 21.57 -13.69
CA GLN A 55 3.48 21.37 -13.46
C GLN A 55 2.97 20.10 -14.14
N LEU A 56 3.30 19.90 -15.43
CA LEU A 56 2.95 18.68 -16.14
C LEU A 56 3.56 17.47 -15.41
N THR A 57 4.84 17.47 -15.11
CA THR A 57 5.50 16.31 -14.50
C THR A 57 4.94 15.97 -13.12
N PHE A 58 4.82 16.94 -12.22
CA PHE A 58 4.38 16.69 -10.85
C PHE A 58 2.86 16.49 -10.76
N VAL A 59 2.05 17.36 -11.37
CA VAL A 59 0.59 17.25 -11.23
C VAL A 59 0.06 16.06 -12.03
N PHE A 60 0.42 15.97 -13.32
CA PHE A 60 -0.05 14.86 -14.15
C PHE A 60 0.60 13.55 -13.71
N GLY A 61 1.91 13.54 -13.41
CA GLY A 61 2.60 12.34 -12.93
C GLY A 61 2.04 11.81 -11.62
N LEU A 62 1.83 12.67 -10.60
CA LEU A 62 1.23 12.25 -9.33
C LEU A 62 -0.22 11.80 -9.50
N THR A 63 -0.98 12.44 -10.39
CA THR A 63 -2.36 12.04 -10.68
C THR A 63 -2.40 10.66 -11.34
N VAL A 64 -1.55 10.41 -12.33
CA VAL A 64 -1.43 9.09 -12.98
C VAL A 64 -0.95 8.04 -11.97
N ALA A 65 0.03 8.35 -11.12
CA ALA A 65 0.48 7.43 -10.08
C ALA A 65 -0.63 7.12 -9.06
N TRP A 66 -1.39 8.14 -8.64
CA TRP A 66 -2.49 7.97 -7.69
C TRP A 66 -3.64 7.16 -8.28
N VAL A 67 -4.08 7.46 -9.51
CA VAL A 67 -5.11 6.68 -10.21
C VAL A 67 -4.60 5.27 -10.52
N GLY A 68 -3.36 5.14 -10.95
CA GLY A 68 -2.70 3.85 -11.17
C GLY A 68 -2.70 2.98 -9.91
N SER A 69 -2.48 3.57 -8.73
CA SER A 69 -2.58 2.86 -7.45
C SER A 69 -3.97 2.28 -7.19
N TYR A 70 -5.03 2.95 -7.65
CA TYR A 70 -6.39 2.42 -7.55
C TYR A 70 -6.60 1.26 -8.53
N VAL A 71 -6.19 1.44 -9.78
CA VAL A 71 -6.31 0.41 -10.83
C VAL A 71 -5.58 -0.87 -10.42
N LEU A 72 -4.35 -0.77 -9.91
CA LEU A 72 -3.59 -1.92 -9.43
C LEU A 72 -4.26 -2.64 -8.25
N ARG A 73 -4.84 -1.91 -7.30
CA ARG A 73 -5.61 -2.52 -6.19
C ARG A 73 -6.83 -3.29 -6.69
N VAL A 74 -7.50 -2.79 -7.72
CA VAL A 74 -8.64 -3.49 -8.35
C VAL A 74 -8.17 -4.78 -9.01
N PHE A 75 -7.09 -4.75 -9.79
CA PHE A 75 -6.55 -5.95 -10.44
C PHE A 75 -6.06 -7.00 -9.44
N ASN A 76 -5.39 -6.58 -8.37
CA ASN A 76 -4.90 -7.47 -7.33
C ASN A 76 -5.99 -7.96 -6.37
N LYS A 77 -7.26 -7.57 -6.59
CA LYS A 77 -8.38 -7.87 -5.68
C LYS A 77 -8.12 -7.37 -4.25
N ASP A 78 -7.33 -6.32 -4.10
CA ASP A 78 -7.01 -5.66 -2.83
C ASP A 78 -8.13 -4.68 -2.41
N MET A 79 -9.36 -5.16 -2.51
CA MET A 79 -10.56 -4.42 -2.19
C MET A 79 -11.24 -5.03 -0.97
N THR A 80 -11.84 -4.19 -0.14
CA THR A 80 -12.41 -4.59 1.16
C THR A 80 -13.36 -5.77 1.06
N TYR A 81 -14.32 -5.73 0.12
CA TYR A 81 -15.29 -6.82 -0.04
C TYR A 81 -14.64 -8.15 -0.46
N VAL A 82 -13.64 -8.11 -1.35
CA VAL A 82 -12.98 -9.33 -1.82
C VAL A 82 -12.15 -9.97 -0.71
N LYS A 83 -11.50 -9.15 0.13
CA LYS A 83 -10.78 -9.64 1.32
C LYS A 83 -11.76 -10.27 2.31
N GLN A 84 -12.82 -9.56 2.66
CA GLN A 84 -13.85 -10.06 3.57
C GLN A 84 -14.47 -11.39 3.11
N LEU A 85 -14.77 -11.53 1.82
CA LEU A 85 -15.31 -12.76 1.28
C LEU A 85 -14.32 -13.93 1.41
N LYS A 86 -13.06 -13.71 1.01
CA LYS A 86 -12.01 -14.73 1.13
C LYS A 86 -11.79 -15.15 2.59
N ASP A 87 -11.67 -14.19 3.49
CA ASP A 87 -11.45 -14.44 4.91
C ASP A 87 -12.63 -15.24 5.52
N TYR A 88 -13.86 -14.93 5.09
CA TYR A 88 -15.05 -15.68 5.50
C TYR A 88 -15.05 -17.11 4.95
N GLU A 89 -14.77 -17.30 3.67
CA GLU A 89 -14.68 -18.62 3.03
C GLU A 89 -13.62 -19.49 3.69
N GLU A 90 -12.44 -18.92 3.97
CA GLU A 90 -11.34 -19.62 4.64
C GLU A 90 -11.72 -20.02 6.07
N ALA A 91 -12.33 -19.12 6.85
CA ALA A 91 -12.79 -19.43 8.20
C ALA A 91 -13.86 -20.53 8.22
N VAL A 92 -14.78 -20.54 7.24
CA VAL A 92 -15.80 -21.59 7.13
C VAL A 92 -15.16 -22.93 6.75
N MET A 93 -14.22 -22.93 5.79
CA MET A 93 -13.50 -24.13 5.39
C MET A 93 -12.67 -24.73 6.54
N GLN A 94 -11.97 -23.89 7.30
CA GLN A 94 -11.23 -24.32 8.50
C GLN A 94 -12.16 -24.97 9.52
N LYS A 95 -13.30 -24.33 9.84
CA LYS A 95 -14.28 -24.91 10.76
C LYS A 95 -14.83 -26.25 10.28
N ARG A 96 -15.05 -26.41 8.97
CA ARG A 96 -15.50 -27.68 8.38
C ARG A 96 -14.45 -28.79 8.47
N LEU A 97 -13.16 -28.44 8.36
CA LEU A 97 -12.07 -29.40 8.57
C LEU A 97 -11.97 -29.80 10.04
N GLU A 98 -12.10 -28.86 10.97
CA GLU A 98 -12.10 -29.14 12.42
C GLU A 98 -13.28 -30.03 12.86
N GLU A 99 -14.45 -29.86 12.23
CA GLU A 99 -15.66 -30.64 12.51
C GLU A 99 -15.69 -32.01 11.81
N MET A 100 -14.77 -32.31 10.88
CA MET A 100 -14.74 -33.57 10.14
C MET A 100 -14.14 -34.71 10.99
N PRO A 101 -14.74 -35.92 11.03
CA PRO A 101 -14.20 -37.03 11.79
C PRO A 101 -12.80 -37.40 11.29
N ALA A 102 -11.88 -37.69 12.22
CA ALA A 102 -10.45 -37.92 11.92
C ALA A 102 -10.20 -38.97 10.81
N GLN A 103 -11.07 -39.98 10.69
CA GLN A 103 -10.99 -41.01 9.65
C GLN A 103 -11.24 -40.50 8.22
N GLU A 104 -12.11 -39.49 8.05
CA GLU A 104 -12.37 -38.89 6.74
C GLU A 104 -11.28 -37.89 6.35
N LEU A 105 -10.73 -37.18 7.34
CA LEU A 105 -9.65 -36.22 7.17
C LEU A 105 -8.33 -36.91 6.77
N GLU A 106 -8.01 -38.03 7.41
CA GLU A 106 -6.84 -38.87 7.08
C GLU A 106 -6.95 -39.45 5.66
N LYS A 107 -8.15 -39.85 5.24
CA LYS A 107 -8.40 -40.31 3.87
C LYS A 107 -8.29 -39.18 2.83
N MET A 108 -8.74 -37.97 3.15
CA MET A 108 -8.57 -36.81 2.25
C MET A 108 -7.11 -36.37 2.14
N MET A 109 -6.30 -36.50 3.20
CA MET A 109 -4.86 -36.25 3.11
C MET A 109 -4.13 -37.32 2.30
N SER A 110 -4.48 -38.61 2.46
CA SER A 110 -3.88 -39.68 1.66
C SER A 110 -4.19 -39.55 0.16
N ASP A 111 -5.42 -39.14 -0.20
CA ASP A 111 -5.82 -38.93 -1.60
C ASP A 111 -5.10 -37.73 -2.26
N LEU A 112 -4.61 -36.77 -1.46
CA LEU A 112 -3.81 -35.63 -1.94
C LEU A 112 -2.33 -35.99 -2.10
N GLU A 113 -1.79 -36.88 -1.26
CA GLU A 113 -0.41 -37.37 -1.35
C GLU A 113 -0.21 -38.39 -2.48
N GLU A 114 -1.25 -39.10 -2.89
CA GLU A 114 -1.22 -40.01 -4.05
C GLU A 114 -1.30 -39.30 -5.41
N LYS A 115 -1.56 -37.99 -5.45
CA LYS A 115 -1.69 -37.17 -6.67
C LYS A 115 -0.49 -36.27 -6.91
#